data_AF-A0A497DJ25-F1
#
_entry.id   AF-A0A497DJ25-F1
#
_cell.length_a   1.000
_cell.length_b   1.000
_cell.length_c   1.000
_cell.angle_alpha   90.00
_cell.angle_beta   90.00
_cell.angle_gamma   90.00
#
_symmetry.space_group_name_H-M   'P 1'
#
loop_
_entity.id
_entity.type
_entity.pdbx_description
1 polymer ?
#
loop_
_entity_poly.entity_id
_entity_poly.type
_entity_poly.pdbx_seq_one_letter_code
_entity_poly.pdbx_strand_id
1 'polypeptide(L)' 'MKEILKFSATAAVSDSPDLMASELFGHEKGAFTSAVNSKPGLFEMANGGTVFLDDIDDVPCEIQGKLLRER' A
#
# COMPACT_ATOMS: atom_id res chain seq x y z
N MET A 1 11.29 10.68 -17.73
CA MET A 1 9.99 10.04 -17.48
C MET A 1 10.03 9.60 -16.02
N LYS A 2 9.09 10.04 -15.17
CA LYS A 2 9.11 9.67 -13.75
C LYS A 2 8.56 8.24 -13.58
N GLU A 3 9.04 7.51 -12.58
CA GLU A 3 8.70 6.10 -12.35
C GLU A 3 7.19 5.95 -12.05
N ILE A 4 6.58 4.93 -12.65
CA ILE A 4 5.19 4.56 -12.40
C ILE A 4 5.21 3.26 -11.62
N LEU A 5 4.78 3.31 -10.36
CA LEU A 5 4.62 2.11 -9.53
C LEU A 5 3.18 1.60 -9.66
N LYS A 6 3.03 0.30 -9.94
CA LYS A 6 1.73 -0.34 -10.08
C LYS A 6 1.44 -1.23 -8.88
N PHE A 7 0.22 -1.12 -8.35
CA PHE A 7 -0.34 -2.00 -7.34
C PHE A 7 -1.68 -2.56 -7.83
N SER A 8 -1.95 -3.85 -7.63
CA SER A 8 -3.23 -4.50 -7.96
C SER A 8 -3.81 -5.10 -6.69
N ALA A 9 -5.04 -4.72 -6.35
CA ALA A 9 -5.69 -5.19 -5.13
C ALA A 9 -6.09 -6.67 -5.22
N THR A 10 -6.45 -7.17 -6.41
CA THR A 10 -6.79 -8.59 -6.61
C THR A 10 -5.56 -9.51 -6.49
N ALA A 11 -4.34 -9.01 -6.68
CA ALA A 11 -3.14 -9.78 -6.34
C ALA A 11 -2.98 -9.95 -4.82
N ALA A 12 -3.54 -9.01 -4.05
CA ALA A 12 -3.40 -8.94 -2.60
C ALA A 12 -4.63 -9.46 -1.83
N VAL A 13 -5.75 -9.83 -2.47
CA VAL A 13 -6.95 -10.37 -1.77
C VAL A 13 -6.70 -11.70 -1.02
N SER A 14 -5.56 -12.34 -1.23
CA SER A 14 -5.10 -13.48 -0.41
C SER A 14 -4.36 -13.05 0.88
N ASP A 15 -4.03 -11.77 1.00
CA ASP A 15 -3.28 -11.17 2.11
C ASP A 15 -4.21 -10.41 3.07
N SER A 16 -3.88 -10.45 4.36
CA SER A 16 -4.60 -9.67 5.39
C SER A 16 -4.63 -8.17 5.02
N PRO A 17 -5.69 -7.41 5.37
CA PRO A 17 -5.71 -5.97 5.16
C PRO A 17 -4.50 -5.23 5.75
N ASP A 18 -3.93 -5.71 6.84
CA ASP A 18 -2.70 -5.17 7.42
C ASP A 18 -1.50 -5.25 6.46
N LEU A 19 -1.41 -6.34 5.68
CA LEU A 19 -0.36 -6.54 4.69
C LEU A 19 -0.57 -5.64 3.48
N MET A 20 -1.80 -5.52 2.98
CA MET A 20 -2.12 -4.55 1.91
C MET A 20 -1.78 -3.12 2.33
N ALA A 21 -2.17 -2.72 3.54
CA ALA A 21 -1.85 -1.40 4.08
C ALA A 21 -0.34 -1.20 4.23
N SER A 22 0.38 -2.23 4.68
CA SER A 22 1.84 -2.24 4.75
C SER A 22 2.50 -2.05 3.39
N GLU A 23 2.00 -2.65 2.31
CA GLU A 23 2.56 -2.45 0.97
C GLU A 23 2.29 -1.02 0.45
N LEU A 24 1.08 -0.50 0.65
CA LEU A 24 0.69 0.82 0.16
C LEU A 24 1.36 1.96 0.94
N PHE A 25 1.30 1.90 2.27
CA PHE A 25 1.70 2.99 3.17
C PHE A 25 3.02 2.74 3.90
N GLY A 26 3.55 1.51 3.82
CA GLY A 26 4.71 1.12 4.59
C GLY A 26 4.33 0.71 6.01
N HIS A 27 5.35 0.25 6.74
CA HIS A 27 5.21 -0.07 8.15
C HIS A 27 6.55 0.11 8.88
N GLU A 28 6.45 0.34 10.18
CA GLU A 28 7.60 0.26 11.07
C GLU A 28 7.78 -1.16 11.60
N LYS A 29 9.01 -1.51 11.95
CA LYS A 29 9.33 -2.75 12.65
C LYS A 29 8.44 -2.93 13.88
N GLY A 30 7.75 -4.08 13.96
CA GLY A 30 6.84 -4.41 15.05
C GLY A 30 5.40 -3.91 14.88
N ALA A 31 5.05 -3.31 13.75
CA ALA A 31 3.66 -2.88 13.46
C ALA A 31 2.66 -4.06 13.46
N PHE A 32 3.10 -5.27 13.09
CA PHE A 32 2.34 -6.51 13.16
C PHE A 32 3.29 -7.70 13.44
N THR A 33 2.74 -8.88 13.74
CA THR A 33 3.51 -10.07 14.20
C THR A 33 4.67 -10.44 13.28
N SER A 34 4.54 -10.20 11.98
CA SER A 34 5.54 -10.53 10.96
C SER A 34 6.39 -9.32 10.49
N ALA A 35 6.22 -8.14 11.08
CA ALA A 35 6.95 -6.91 10.74
C ALA A 35 8.36 -6.92 11.34
N VAL A 36 9.26 -7.74 10.80
CA VAL A 36 10.62 -7.92 11.34
C VAL A 36 11.52 -6.69 11.08
N ASN A 37 11.26 -5.96 10.00
CA ASN A 37 11.97 -4.75 9.61
C ASN A 37 10.96 -3.64 9.28
N SER A 38 11.42 -2.39 9.24
CA SER A 38 10.62 -1.31 8.66
C SER A 38 10.71 -1.37 7.13
N LYS A 39 9.62 -1.04 6.44
CA LYS A 39 9.54 -1.01 4.98
C LYS A 39 8.82 0.27 4.52
N PRO A 40 9.40 1.04 3.57
CA PRO A 40 8.70 2.19 2.99
C PRO A 40 7.52 1.73 2.14
N GLY A 41 6.46 2.54 2.13
CA GLY A 41 5.26 2.26 1.34
C GLY A 41 5.42 2.61 -0.14
N LEU A 42 4.53 2.07 -0.96
CA LEU A 42 4.47 2.38 -2.38
C LEU A 42 4.30 3.89 -2.65
N PHE A 43 3.53 4.61 -1.84
CA PHE A 43 3.37 6.06 -1.96
C PHE A 43 4.66 6.84 -1.68
N GLU A 44 5.43 6.40 -0.68
CA GLU A 44 6.73 7.01 -0.36
C GLU A 44 7.74 6.75 -1.47
N MET A 45 7.77 5.51 -1.99
CA MET A 45 8.64 5.13 -3.10
C MET A 45 8.28 5.88 -4.40
N ALA A 46 7.00 6.13 -4.63
CA ALA A 46 6.50 6.90 -5.76
C ALA A 46 6.52 8.42 -5.52
N ASN A 47 7.19 8.92 -4.48
CA ASN A 47 7.21 10.34 -4.19
C ASN A 47 7.71 11.16 -5.39
N GLY A 48 6.87 12.09 -5.84
CA GLY A 48 7.11 12.90 -7.03
C GLY A 48 6.89 12.17 -8.35
N GLY A 49 6.60 10.87 -8.36
CA GLY A 49 6.21 10.04 -9.51
C GLY A 49 4.70 9.81 -9.58
N THR A 50 4.29 8.62 -10.02
CA THR A 50 2.87 8.24 -10.15
C THR A 50 2.63 6.84 -9.60
N VAL A 51 1.57 6.67 -8.81
CA VAL A 51 1.04 5.35 -8.42
C VAL A 51 -0.17 5.01 -9.28
N PHE A 52 -0.19 3.81 -9.86
CA PHE A 52 -1.34 3.24 -10.53
C PHE A 52 -1.95 2.14 -9.66
N LEU A 53 -3.22 2.32 -9.27
CA LEU A 53 -3.99 1.35 -8.51
C LEU A 53 -4.94 0.62 -9.46
N ASP A 54 -4.74 -0.68 -9.63
CA ASP A 54 -5.62 -1.58 -10.36
C ASP A 54 -6.59 -2.28 -9.39
N ASP A 55 -7.77 -2.63 -9.88
CA ASP A 55 -8.80 -3.35 -9.11
C ASP A 55 -9.19 -2.64 -7.79
N ILE A 56 -9.34 -1.31 -7.83
CA ILE A 56 -9.59 -0.48 -6.64
C ILE A 56 -10.85 -0.88 -5.86
N ASP A 57 -11.80 -1.54 -6.51
CA ASP A 57 -13.02 -2.08 -5.93
C ASP A 57 -12.79 -3.27 -4.98
N ASP A 58 -11.65 -3.96 -5.09
CA ASP A 58 -11.24 -5.03 -4.18
C ASP A 58 -10.50 -4.52 -2.92
N VAL A 59 -10.24 -3.20 -2.83
CA VAL A 59 -9.54 -2.63 -1.68
C VAL A 59 -10.49 -2.53 -0.47
N PRO A 60 -10.13 -3.07 0.71
CA PRO A 60 -10.94 -2.97 1.93
C PRO A 60 -11.28 -1.53 2.34
N CYS A 61 -12.50 -1.30 2.83
CA CYS A 61 -12.98 0.02 3.25
C CYS A 61 -12.06 0.75 4.24
N GLU A 62 -11.39 0.02 5.14
CA GLU A 62 -10.46 0.59 6.13
C GLU A 62 -9.20 1.19 5.49
N ILE A 63 -8.77 0.65 4.34
CA ILE A 63 -7.67 1.18 3.54
C ILE A 63 -8.14 2.36 2.68
N GLN A 64 -9.35 2.28 2.12
CA GLN A 64 -9.92 3.36 1.30
C GLN A 64 -9.94 4.69 2.06
N GLY A 65 -10.26 4.68 3.35
CA GLY A 65 -10.21 5.87 4.20
C GLY A 65 -8.81 6.49 4.32
N LYS A 66 -7.74 5.69 4.30
CA LYS A 66 -6.35 6.17 4.30
C LYS A 66 -5.94 6.72 2.94
N LEU A 67 -6.32 6.04 1.84
CA LEU A 67 -6.05 6.50 0.46
C LEU A 67 -6.61 7.89 0.16
N LEU A 68 -7.74 8.25 0.77
CA LEU A 68 -8.36 9.57 0.59
C LEU A 68 -7.69 10.68 1.39
N ARG A 69 -6.97 10.35 2.46
CA ARG A 69 -6.37 11.31 3.41
C ARG A 69 -4.92 11.62 3.07
N GLU A 70 -4.15 10.62 2.68
CA GLU A 70 -2.73 10.75 2.32
C GLU A 70 -2.66 11.25 0.86
N ARG A 71 -2.45 12.55 0.67
CA ARG A 71 -2.23 13.22 -0.62
C ARG A 71 -0.84 13.82 -0.65
#